data_AF-A0A133VKU1-F1
#
_entry.id   AF-A0A133VKU1-F1
#
_cell.length_a   1.000
_cell.length_b   1.000
_cell.length_c   1.000
_cell.angle_alpha   90.00
_cell.angle_beta   90.00
_cell.angle_gamma   90.00
#
_symmetry.space_group_name_H-M   'P 1'
#
loop_
_entity.id
_entity.type
_entity.pdbx_description
1 polymer ?
#
loop_
_entity_poly.entity_id
_entity_poly.type
_entity_poly.pdbx_seq_one_letter_code
_entity_poly.pdbx_strand_id
1 'polypeptide(L)'
;MIFGQSKKSEEEQSNKDSRDEEDYQPKYEKPKIMMLDMPKACTKTLQKAGYNMTEGSFGLPYKVKRSDKPKYVSLDSRNLPNYEEQEIIFVNTALPDSVGKKPENIPESGVTELWQLSTKGLIDPRPYAMTLVQKASDRIQKHGGIFVVILSKRYQISYFLGNADKYRMLNIEEKYKINNWFFLNDLDLFRTKWIKGKEMVVSSKANGFGHLLRKGLRNGHYECSIAPRKNEGNWFPLIKNKYGECVGGIMSFDNDRGPILLLPQMPELDQILVELLEIWLAPWSPKLFPHLQGAQWVHSQEYEIPEVIHLKEEIKEIKEQKKRETENLKSQIEDVQGKNKEWYTLLNGTDRELVLAVIDAFHKLGFEEVIDVDKEENENREDIRIEDQDPVLVVEVKGLQHCPSDADCQQAQKHALMRMREWNKTEVKALTIINHERHLPPQDRDNNVFRPEIINNADDAQNGLMTTWDVWRILRNKEQLSWPDEAVKSVFYRSGRIEPIPTHYEHVGEIEHLWQKAISIVPNKKIQKGCKLAVEVGNTFEEFTAESIQKDGKDVDIVPAQSKCGIGYEGADEKFREGAPVYLVSNDIASNVIETQE
;
A
#
# COMPACT_ATOMS: atom_id res chain seq x y z
N MET A 1 63.11 19.01 -20.86
CA MET A 1 62.92 19.09 -19.39
C MET A 1 61.46 19.42 -19.15
N ILE A 2 60.74 18.54 -18.44
CA ILE A 2 59.42 18.67 -17.77
C ILE A 2 58.85 17.24 -17.74
N PHE A 3 59.37 16.42 -16.82
CA PHE A 3 58.79 15.15 -16.38
C PHE A 3 59.36 14.94 -14.98
N GLY A 4 58.74 15.55 -13.97
CA GLY A 4 59.26 15.53 -12.61
C GLY A 4 58.35 16.05 -11.49
N GLN A 5 57.17 16.60 -11.80
CA GLN A 5 56.32 17.22 -10.76
C GLN A 5 55.01 16.47 -10.44
N SER A 6 54.63 15.43 -11.19
CA SER A 6 53.35 14.71 -10.94
C SER A 6 53.44 13.53 -9.96
N LYS A 7 54.63 12.92 -9.77
CA LYS A 7 54.78 11.78 -8.84
C LYS A 7 55.00 12.19 -7.38
N LYS A 8 55.56 13.38 -7.15
CA LYS A 8 55.87 13.88 -5.81
C LYS A 8 54.60 14.27 -5.03
N SER A 9 53.57 14.76 -5.72
CA SER A 9 52.29 15.12 -5.10
C SER A 9 51.44 13.90 -4.71
N GLU A 10 51.47 12.81 -5.49
CA GLU A 10 50.74 11.57 -5.15
C GLU A 10 51.44 10.77 -4.03
N GLU A 11 52.77 10.73 -4.01
CA GLU A 11 53.53 10.15 -2.89
C GLU A 11 53.46 10.98 -1.61
N GLU A 12 53.38 12.32 -1.69
CA GLU A 12 53.18 13.19 -0.53
C GLU A 12 51.74 13.14 0.02
N GLN A 13 50.72 12.95 -0.84
CA GLN A 13 49.33 12.74 -0.40
C GLN A 13 49.14 11.35 0.23
N SER A 14 49.72 10.31 -0.38
CA SER A 14 49.78 8.94 0.13
C SER A 14 50.51 8.85 1.47
N ASN A 15 51.63 9.58 1.63
CA ASN A 15 52.37 9.67 2.89
C ASN A 15 51.72 10.57 3.96
N LYS A 16 50.74 11.41 3.60
CA LYS A 16 49.95 12.19 4.56
C LYS A 16 48.77 11.38 5.07
N ASP A 17 48.05 10.70 4.17
CA ASP A 17 46.97 9.78 4.52
C ASP A 17 47.46 8.57 5.35
N SER A 18 48.72 8.14 5.20
CA SER A 18 49.30 7.05 6.01
C SER A 18 49.85 7.47 7.37
N ARG A 19 50.11 8.77 7.62
CA ARG A 19 50.61 9.26 8.91
C ARG A 19 49.51 9.62 9.90
N ASP A 20 48.30 9.90 9.42
CA ASP A 20 47.15 10.27 10.25
C ASP A 20 46.37 9.05 10.80
N GLU A 21 46.65 7.82 10.33
CA GLU A 21 45.96 6.59 10.80
C GLU A 21 46.57 5.98 12.08
N GLU A 22 47.79 6.33 12.50
CA GLU A 22 48.51 5.61 13.58
C GLU A 22 48.41 6.18 15.01
N ASP A 23 47.66 7.27 15.27
CA ASP A 23 47.48 7.75 16.67
C ASP A 23 46.12 8.42 16.95
N TYR A 24 45.03 7.83 16.45
CA TYR A 24 43.69 8.30 16.78
C TYR A 24 43.31 7.94 18.23
N GLN A 25 43.25 8.95 19.09
CA GLN A 25 42.69 8.84 20.44
C GLN A 25 41.23 9.34 20.44
N PRO A 26 40.24 8.50 20.78
CA PRO A 26 38.84 8.91 20.75
C PRO A 26 38.55 9.95 21.83
N LYS A 27 37.76 10.96 21.48
CA LYS A 27 37.24 11.96 22.45
C LYS A 27 36.26 11.33 23.44
N TYR A 28 35.46 10.37 22.98
CA TYR A 28 34.46 9.67 23.77
C TYR A 28 34.84 8.19 23.89
N GLU A 29 35.13 7.71 25.09
CA GLU A 29 35.47 6.30 25.33
C GLU A 29 34.31 5.34 25.05
N LYS A 30 33.06 5.81 25.23
CA LYS A 30 31.82 5.10 24.96
C LYS A 30 30.85 5.92 24.09
N PRO A 31 30.05 5.28 23.21
CA PRO A 31 30.02 3.83 22.98
C PRO A 31 31.24 3.34 22.18
N LYS A 32 31.60 2.07 22.35
CA LYS A 32 32.52 1.35 21.45
C LYS A 32 31.76 0.91 20.19
N ILE A 33 32.14 1.46 19.05
CA ILE A 33 31.45 1.28 17.76
C ILE A 33 32.33 0.44 16.83
N MET A 34 31.79 -0.63 16.25
CA MET A 34 32.46 -1.40 15.21
C MET A 34 31.81 -1.18 13.84
N MET A 35 32.64 -0.92 12.83
CA MET A 35 32.24 -0.70 11.44
C MET A 35 32.70 -1.86 10.57
N LEU A 36 31.81 -2.85 10.34
CA LEU A 36 32.10 -4.07 9.60
C LEU A 36 31.75 -3.93 8.11
N ASP A 37 32.78 -4.04 7.26
CA ASP A 37 32.66 -3.96 5.79
C ASP A 37 32.00 -2.66 5.30
N MET A 38 32.15 -1.58 6.08
CA MET A 38 31.57 -0.27 5.78
C MET A 38 32.52 0.59 4.93
N PRO A 39 32.00 1.55 4.13
CA PRO A 39 32.84 2.49 3.39
C PRO A 39 33.71 3.35 4.32
N LYS A 40 34.96 3.62 3.91
CA LYS A 40 35.92 4.47 4.67
C LYS A 40 35.40 5.88 4.98
N ALA A 41 34.45 6.40 4.19
CA ALA A 41 33.83 7.70 4.47
C ALA A 41 33.09 7.69 5.82
N CYS A 42 32.42 6.57 6.14
CA CYS A 42 31.68 6.40 7.39
C CYS A 42 32.62 6.43 8.61
N THR A 43 33.76 5.74 8.49
CA THR A 43 34.74 5.63 9.58
C THR A 43 35.43 6.95 9.84
N LYS A 44 35.85 7.65 8.77
CA LYS A 44 36.39 9.03 8.85
C LYS A 44 35.40 10.01 9.49
N THR A 45 34.10 9.89 9.20
CA THR A 45 33.08 10.76 9.81
C THR A 45 32.97 10.55 11.33
N LEU A 46 32.94 9.30 11.80
CA LEU A 46 32.87 9.01 13.23
C LEU A 46 34.15 9.38 13.99
N GLN A 47 35.32 9.17 13.36
CA GLN A 47 36.60 9.63 13.90
C GLN A 47 36.64 11.14 14.08
N LYS A 48 36.21 11.91 13.06
CA LYS A 48 36.13 13.37 13.15
C LYS A 48 35.15 13.85 14.24
N ALA A 49 34.08 13.10 14.49
CA ALA A 49 33.14 13.37 15.57
C ALA A 49 33.68 12.96 16.96
N GLY A 50 34.80 12.22 17.02
CA GLY A 50 35.49 11.85 18.25
C GLY A 50 35.01 10.55 18.89
N TYR A 51 34.25 9.70 18.18
CA TYR A 51 33.77 8.43 18.72
C TYR A 51 34.85 7.35 18.79
N ASN A 52 34.76 6.48 19.80
CA ASN A 52 35.56 5.26 19.89
C ASN A 52 35.07 4.24 18.86
N MET A 53 35.68 4.27 17.68
CA MET A 53 35.29 3.44 16.55
C MET A 53 36.45 2.54 16.13
N THR A 54 36.13 1.28 15.82
CA THR A 54 37.07 0.29 15.28
C THR A 54 36.59 -0.22 13.92
N GLU A 55 37.48 -0.19 12.93
CA GLU A 55 37.21 -0.80 11.62
C GLU A 55 37.38 -2.32 11.68
N GLY A 56 36.50 -3.04 10.98
CA GLY A 56 36.61 -4.49 10.85
C GLY A 56 36.08 -5.00 9.51
N SER A 57 36.39 -6.25 9.21
CA SER A 57 35.93 -6.96 8.02
C SER A 57 35.73 -8.44 8.31
N PHE A 58 34.68 -9.01 7.71
CA PHE A 58 34.50 -10.46 7.68
C PHE A 58 35.48 -11.16 6.73
N GLY A 59 36.29 -10.41 5.99
CA GLY A 59 37.22 -10.91 4.99
C GLY A 59 36.94 -10.35 3.61
N LEU A 60 37.78 -10.69 2.64
CA LEU A 60 37.61 -10.30 1.25
C LEU A 60 37.43 -11.53 0.36
N PRO A 61 36.42 -11.55 -0.52
CA PRO A 61 36.28 -12.62 -1.49
C PRO A 61 37.40 -12.53 -2.53
N TYR A 62 37.86 -13.66 -3.08
CA TYR A 62 38.92 -13.70 -4.09
C TYR A 62 38.53 -14.53 -5.32
N LYS A 63 39.06 -14.10 -6.46
CA LYS A 63 38.76 -14.72 -7.77
C LYS A 63 39.55 -16.02 -7.94
N VAL A 64 38.87 -17.02 -8.48
CA VAL A 64 39.47 -18.32 -8.84
C VAL A 64 38.94 -18.77 -10.20
N LYS A 65 39.68 -19.65 -10.88
CA LYS A 65 39.18 -20.27 -12.11
C LYS A 65 37.92 -21.08 -11.80
N ARG A 66 36.86 -20.90 -12.61
CA ARG A 66 35.61 -21.65 -12.49
C ARG A 66 35.88 -23.14 -12.61
N SER A 67 35.41 -23.91 -11.63
CA SER A 67 35.46 -25.38 -11.66
C SER A 67 34.48 -25.98 -10.64
N ASP A 68 34.11 -27.24 -10.86
CA ASP A 68 33.35 -28.04 -9.89
C ASP A 68 34.25 -28.64 -8.80
N LYS A 69 35.54 -28.28 -8.80
CA LYS A 69 36.47 -28.69 -7.75
C LYS A 69 36.39 -27.72 -6.58
N PRO A 70 36.29 -28.23 -5.33
CA PRO A 70 36.45 -27.42 -4.14
C PRO A 70 37.79 -26.69 -4.15
N LYS A 71 37.79 -25.46 -3.64
CA LYS A 71 38.99 -24.65 -3.39
C LYS A 71 39.03 -24.31 -1.92
N TYR A 72 40.24 -24.27 -1.38
CA TYR A 72 40.51 -23.79 -0.03
C TYR A 72 39.89 -22.40 0.14
N VAL A 73 39.35 -22.14 1.33
CA VAL A 73 38.77 -20.88 1.78
C VAL A 73 39.69 -20.31 2.86
N SER A 74 40.52 -19.33 2.50
CA SER A 74 41.36 -18.63 3.47
C SER A 74 40.52 -17.61 4.27
N LEU A 75 40.74 -17.58 5.59
CA LEU A 75 40.17 -16.58 6.50
C LEU A 75 41.17 -15.44 6.82
N ASP A 76 42.33 -15.40 6.16
CA ASP A 76 43.44 -14.47 6.51
C ASP A 76 43.09 -13.00 6.30
N SER A 77 42.15 -12.73 5.40
CA SER A 77 41.65 -11.37 5.12
C SER A 77 40.66 -10.87 6.17
N ARG A 78 40.21 -11.73 7.10
CA ARG A 78 39.28 -11.38 8.18
C ARG A 78 39.99 -10.51 9.22
N ASN A 79 39.37 -9.41 9.60
CA ASN A 79 39.86 -8.53 10.65
C ASN A 79 38.73 -8.17 11.62
N LEU A 80 38.70 -8.79 12.80
CA LEU A 80 37.62 -8.61 13.78
C LEU A 80 38.20 -8.23 15.15
N PRO A 81 38.88 -7.08 15.26
CA PRO A 81 39.58 -6.68 16.47
C PRO A 81 38.60 -6.38 17.60
N ASN A 82 38.74 -7.07 18.74
CA ASN A 82 37.94 -6.84 19.95
C ASN A 82 36.42 -6.81 19.71
N TYR A 83 35.91 -7.60 18.76
CA TYR A 83 34.49 -7.60 18.35
C TYR A 83 33.53 -7.96 19.50
N GLU A 84 34.01 -8.70 20.51
CA GLU A 84 33.22 -9.13 21.67
C GLU A 84 32.90 -8.03 22.68
N GLU A 85 33.63 -6.91 22.61
CA GLU A 85 33.57 -5.79 23.55
C GLU A 85 32.83 -4.57 22.96
N GLN A 86 32.21 -4.72 21.79
CA GLN A 86 31.57 -3.64 21.06
C GLN A 86 30.13 -3.44 21.54
N GLU A 87 29.67 -2.18 21.54
CA GLU A 87 28.34 -1.79 22.02
C GLU A 87 27.39 -1.43 20.87
N ILE A 88 27.93 -0.87 19.78
CA ILE A 88 27.17 -0.58 18.56
C ILE A 88 27.90 -1.18 17.37
N ILE A 89 27.20 -1.95 16.55
CA ILE A 89 27.80 -2.65 15.42
C ILE A 89 27.07 -2.25 14.14
N PHE A 90 27.80 -1.60 13.23
CA PHE A 90 27.36 -1.35 11.85
C PHE A 90 27.87 -2.48 10.96
N VAL A 91 26.99 -3.07 10.15
CA VAL A 91 27.34 -4.17 9.25
C VAL A 91 26.83 -3.89 7.86
N ASN A 92 27.71 -3.94 6.84
CA ASN A 92 27.27 -4.05 5.46
C ASN A 92 27.28 -5.51 4.99
N THR A 93 26.12 -6.00 4.54
CA THR A 93 25.99 -7.39 4.06
C THR A 93 26.28 -7.56 2.57
N ALA A 94 26.51 -6.46 1.84
CA ALA A 94 26.85 -6.47 0.42
C ALA A 94 28.20 -7.15 0.16
N LEU A 95 28.38 -7.64 -1.07
CA LEU A 95 29.72 -8.04 -1.53
C LEU A 95 30.60 -6.78 -1.63
N PRO A 96 31.82 -6.78 -1.06
CA PRO A 96 32.71 -5.64 -1.21
C PRO A 96 33.12 -5.50 -2.67
N ASP A 97 33.34 -4.25 -3.11
CA ASP A 97 33.85 -3.95 -4.45
C ASP A 97 35.29 -4.47 -4.64
N SER A 98 36.04 -4.54 -3.54
CA SER A 98 37.42 -5.04 -3.52
C SER A 98 37.46 -6.56 -3.43
N VAL A 99 38.38 -7.17 -4.17
CA VAL A 99 38.68 -8.60 -4.06
C VAL A 99 40.01 -8.82 -3.35
N GLY A 100 40.04 -9.82 -2.47
CA GLY A 100 41.23 -10.23 -1.74
C GLY A 100 42.27 -10.89 -2.65
N LYS A 101 43.49 -10.99 -2.12
CA LYS A 101 44.54 -11.81 -2.74
C LYS A 101 44.19 -13.28 -2.57
N LYS A 102 44.48 -14.07 -3.60
CA LYS A 102 44.40 -15.53 -3.48
C LYS A 102 45.45 -15.99 -2.46
N PRO A 103 45.15 -16.96 -1.57
CA PRO A 103 46.12 -17.45 -0.60
C PRO A 103 47.36 -18.00 -1.30
N GLU A 104 48.53 -17.61 -0.79
CA GLU A 104 49.84 -18.04 -1.29
C GLU A 104 50.15 -19.47 -0.84
N ASN A 105 49.77 -19.81 0.39
CA ASN A 105 49.91 -21.14 0.96
C ASN A 105 48.59 -21.90 0.87
N ILE A 106 48.66 -23.11 0.32
CA ILE A 106 47.56 -24.07 0.32
C ILE A 106 47.81 -25.02 1.50
N PRO A 107 46.76 -25.48 2.22
CA PRO A 107 46.93 -26.42 3.31
C PRO A 107 47.74 -27.67 2.93
N GLU A 108 48.51 -28.18 3.90
CA GLU A 108 49.20 -29.46 3.76
C GLU A 108 48.21 -30.62 3.58
N SER A 109 48.67 -31.69 2.95
CA SER A 109 47.86 -32.90 2.75
C SER A 109 47.45 -33.48 4.10
N GLY A 110 46.17 -33.82 4.26
CA GLY A 110 45.63 -34.42 5.48
C GLY A 110 45.21 -33.42 6.57
N VAL A 111 45.42 -32.12 6.38
CA VAL A 111 44.93 -31.08 7.30
C VAL A 111 43.47 -30.73 6.99
N THR A 112 42.62 -30.82 8.01
CA THR A 112 41.19 -30.48 7.91
C THR A 112 41.03 -28.96 7.84
N GLU A 113 40.46 -28.49 6.75
CA GLU A 113 40.33 -27.07 6.42
C GLU A 113 38.99 -26.76 5.77
N LEU A 114 38.71 -25.46 5.58
CA LEU A 114 37.49 -25.00 4.96
C LEU A 114 37.62 -24.93 3.42
N TRP A 115 36.62 -25.46 2.72
CA TRP A 115 36.58 -25.52 1.25
C TRP A 115 35.24 -25.01 0.72
N GLN A 116 35.26 -24.45 -0.49
CA GLN A 116 34.07 -23.99 -1.22
C GLN A 116 34.18 -24.38 -2.69
N LEU A 117 33.05 -24.76 -3.30
CA LEU A 117 32.98 -24.94 -4.76
C LEU A 117 33.22 -23.61 -5.49
N SER A 118 34.01 -23.67 -6.55
CA SER A 118 34.42 -22.52 -7.36
C SER A 118 33.55 -22.30 -8.59
N THR A 119 32.31 -22.79 -8.62
CA THR A 119 31.41 -22.76 -9.79
C THR A 119 31.12 -21.34 -10.30
N LYS A 120 31.09 -20.35 -9.41
CA LYS A 120 30.89 -18.94 -9.75
C LYS A 120 32.19 -18.19 -10.09
N GLY A 121 33.35 -18.81 -9.89
CA GLY A 121 34.67 -18.20 -10.10
C GLY A 121 35.10 -17.28 -8.95
N LEU A 122 34.45 -17.41 -7.80
CA LEU A 122 34.67 -16.59 -6.61
C LEU A 122 34.62 -17.50 -5.38
N ILE A 123 35.57 -17.31 -4.47
CA ILE A 123 35.53 -17.86 -3.11
C ILE A 123 35.25 -16.70 -2.17
N ASP A 124 34.26 -16.84 -1.30
CA ASP A 124 33.83 -15.79 -0.38
C ASP A 124 33.91 -16.34 1.05
N PRO A 125 34.89 -15.93 1.88
CA PRO A 125 35.03 -16.44 3.24
C PRO A 125 34.01 -15.85 4.22
N ARG A 126 33.37 -14.73 3.86
CA ARG A 126 32.69 -13.86 4.82
C ARG A 126 31.48 -14.51 5.48
N PRO A 127 30.58 -15.22 4.78
CA PRO A 127 29.47 -15.90 5.46
C PRO A 127 29.96 -16.88 6.52
N TYR A 128 31.08 -17.59 6.30
CA TYR A 128 31.66 -18.45 7.34
C TYR A 128 32.22 -17.62 8.51
N ALA A 129 32.98 -16.56 8.23
CA ALA A 129 33.48 -15.65 9.26
C ALA A 129 32.35 -15.03 10.11
N MET A 130 31.20 -14.72 9.51
CA MET A 130 29.99 -14.26 10.20
C MET A 130 29.48 -15.29 11.22
N THR A 131 29.52 -16.60 10.89
CA THR A 131 29.10 -17.64 11.85
C THR A 131 30.00 -17.72 13.08
N LEU A 132 31.29 -17.41 12.92
CA LEU A 132 32.25 -17.44 14.03
C LEU A 132 31.93 -16.38 15.10
N VAL A 133 31.34 -15.24 14.69
CA VAL A 133 30.99 -14.15 15.62
C VAL A 133 29.55 -14.18 16.11
N GLN A 134 28.73 -15.10 15.60
CA GLN A 134 27.28 -15.10 15.84
C GLN A 134 26.94 -15.13 17.34
N LYS A 135 27.57 -16.03 18.09
CA LYS A 135 27.31 -16.17 19.53
C LYS A 135 27.64 -14.90 20.32
N ALA A 136 28.74 -14.22 19.97
CA ALA A 136 29.10 -12.97 20.63
C ALA A 136 28.17 -11.83 20.21
N SER A 137 27.77 -11.77 18.94
CA SER A 137 26.84 -10.77 18.42
C SER A 137 25.47 -10.88 19.10
N ASP A 138 24.96 -12.11 19.27
CA ASP A 138 23.74 -12.37 20.03
C ASP A 138 23.88 -11.95 21.50
N ARG A 139 25.04 -12.16 22.11
CA ARG A 139 25.33 -11.73 23.49
C ARG A 139 25.30 -10.22 23.60
N ILE A 140 26.01 -9.51 22.72
CA ILE A 140 26.05 -8.04 22.66
C ILE A 140 24.62 -7.49 22.55
N GLN A 141 23.84 -8.01 21.61
CA GLN A 141 22.46 -7.57 21.40
C GLN A 141 21.56 -7.87 22.61
N LYS A 142 21.69 -9.05 23.23
CA LYS A 142 20.93 -9.42 24.44
C LYS A 142 21.22 -8.52 25.64
N HIS A 143 22.39 -7.90 25.68
CA HIS A 143 22.81 -6.98 26.74
C HIS A 143 22.71 -5.50 26.34
N GLY A 144 21.82 -5.17 25.40
CA GLY A 144 21.49 -3.80 25.03
C GLY A 144 22.27 -3.22 23.87
N GLY A 145 23.21 -3.97 23.28
CA GLY A 145 23.99 -3.51 22.13
C GLY A 145 23.16 -3.35 20.86
N ILE A 146 23.43 -2.29 20.10
CA ILE A 146 22.64 -1.90 18.92
C ILE A 146 23.28 -2.45 17.65
N PHE A 147 22.46 -2.98 16.75
CA PHE A 147 22.91 -3.38 15.42
C PHE A 147 22.28 -2.50 14.34
N VAL A 148 23.12 -1.94 13.46
CA VAL A 148 22.68 -1.23 12.25
C VAL A 148 23.17 -2.00 11.03
N VAL A 149 22.25 -2.67 10.36
CA VAL A 149 22.55 -3.57 9.24
C VAL A 149 22.14 -2.94 7.93
N ILE A 150 23.12 -2.69 7.07
CA ILE A 150 22.93 -2.26 5.69
C ILE A 150 22.76 -3.52 4.81
N LEU A 151 21.53 -3.72 4.33
CA LEU A 151 21.06 -4.94 3.72
C LEU A 151 21.43 -5.04 2.24
N SER A 152 21.94 -6.21 1.85
CA SER A 152 22.00 -6.69 0.48
C SER A 152 21.12 -7.93 0.33
N LYS A 153 21.01 -8.48 -0.88
CA LYS A 153 20.28 -9.75 -1.07
C LYS A 153 20.87 -10.84 -0.16
N ARG A 154 20.00 -11.65 0.45
CA ARG A 154 20.40 -12.85 1.18
C ARG A 154 20.85 -13.91 0.17
N TYR A 155 22.10 -14.38 0.28
CA TYR A 155 22.63 -15.45 -0.55
C TYR A 155 23.28 -16.52 0.31
N GLN A 156 23.26 -17.76 -0.19
CA GLN A 156 23.78 -18.92 0.53
C GLN A 156 24.99 -19.51 -0.19
N ILE A 157 25.99 -19.90 0.60
CA ILE A 157 27.20 -20.59 0.15
C ILE A 157 27.25 -21.96 0.83
N SER A 158 27.65 -22.97 0.06
CA SER A 158 27.96 -24.29 0.61
C SER A 158 29.46 -24.38 0.90
N TYR A 159 29.79 -24.67 2.15
CA TYR A 159 31.14 -24.93 2.61
C TYR A 159 31.31 -26.40 2.96
N PHE A 160 32.53 -26.88 2.85
CA PHE A 160 32.93 -28.24 3.16
C PHE A 160 34.11 -28.17 4.12
N LEU A 161 33.98 -28.81 5.28
CA LEU A 161 35.09 -29.01 6.18
C LEU A 161 35.69 -30.38 5.85
N GLY A 162 37.00 -30.44 5.65
CA GLY A 162 37.64 -31.68 5.29
C GLY A 162 39.09 -31.51 4.88
N ASN A 163 39.76 -32.63 4.64
CA ASN A 163 41.17 -32.66 4.30
C ASN A 163 41.39 -33.06 2.83
N ALA A 164 42.38 -32.45 2.18
CA ALA A 164 42.79 -32.84 0.84
C ALA A 164 43.89 -33.91 0.93
N ASP A 165 43.76 -34.97 0.14
CA ASP A 165 44.81 -35.99 0.03
C ASP A 165 45.98 -35.52 -0.88
N LYS A 166 47.01 -36.36 -0.97
CA LYS A 166 48.19 -36.16 -1.83
C LYS A 166 47.87 -36.01 -3.33
N TYR A 167 46.67 -36.40 -3.76
CA TYR A 167 46.17 -36.24 -5.14
C TYR A 167 45.17 -35.07 -5.28
N ARG A 168 45.01 -34.25 -4.24
CA ARG A 168 44.07 -33.13 -4.14
C ARG A 168 42.60 -33.55 -4.30
N MET A 169 42.28 -34.78 -3.90
CA MET A 169 40.90 -35.19 -3.69
C MET A 169 40.49 -34.80 -2.28
N LEU A 170 39.34 -34.12 -2.17
CA LEU A 170 38.82 -33.66 -0.89
C LEU A 170 38.04 -34.80 -0.22
N ASN A 171 38.49 -35.21 0.96
CA ASN A 171 37.69 -36.03 1.87
C ASN A 171 36.82 -35.08 2.71
N ILE A 172 35.49 -35.16 2.53
CA ILE A 172 34.55 -34.25 3.19
C ILE A 172 34.11 -34.87 4.51
N GLU A 173 34.36 -34.16 5.59
CA GLU A 173 33.92 -34.54 6.95
C GLU A 173 32.55 -33.93 7.24
N GLU A 174 32.40 -32.62 6.99
CA GLU A 174 31.15 -31.90 7.23
C GLU A 174 30.80 -30.95 6.08
N LYS A 175 29.50 -30.63 5.97
CA LYS A 175 28.96 -29.72 4.97
C LYS A 175 28.04 -28.70 5.61
N TYR A 176 28.33 -27.42 5.38
CA TYR A 176 27.52 -26.32 5.87
C TYR A 176 26.88 -25.56 4.74
N LYS A 177 25.67 -25.05 4.99
CA LYS A 177 24.97 -24.11 4.13
C LYS A 177 24.75 -22.83 4.92
N ILE A 178 25.50 -21.79 4.57
CA ILE A 178 25.60 -20.58 5.38
C ILE A 178 25.24 -19.37 4.51
N ASN A 179 24.51 -18.41 5.07
CA ASN A 179 24.15 -17.17 4.37
C ASN A 179 24.86 -15.94 4.94
N ASN A 180 24.90 -14.86 4.16
CA ASN A 180 25.59 -13.60 4.49
C ASN A 180 24.90 -12.76 5.60
N TRP A 181 23.89 -13.30 6.28
CA TRP A 181 23.21 -12.66 7.41
C TRP A 181 23.42 -13.47 8.71
N PHE A 182 24.20 -14.55 8.69
CA PHE A 182 24.38 -15.46 9.84
C PHE A 182 25.21 -14.88 11.01
N PHE A 183 25.58 -13.60 10.99
CA PHE A 183 26.27 -12.98 12.13
C PHE A 183 25.35 -12.66 13.31
N LEU A 184 24.01 -12.72 13.14
CA LEU A 184 23.05 -12.46 14.22
C LEU A 184 21.80 -13.33 14.04
N ASN A 185 21.41 -14.09 15.07
CA ASN A 185 20.34 -15.09 14.96
C ASN A 185 18.97 -14.48 14.68
N ASP A 186 18.66 -13.30 15.23
CA ASP A 186 17.39 -12.63 15.03
C ASP A 186 17.13 -12.22 13.57
N LEU A 187 18.16 -12.19 12.72
CA LEU A 187 17.97 -11.94 11.29
C LEU A 187 17.22 -13.08 10.59
N ASP A 188 17.17 -14.28 11.19
CA ASP A 188 16.36 -15.39 10.69
C ASP A 188 14.86 -15.25 10.99
N LEU A 189 14.47 -14.28 11.82
CA LEU A 189 13.05 -13.90 12.01
C LEU A 189 12.45 -13.28 10.74
N PHE A 190 13.26 -12.87 9.77
CA PHE A 190 12.80 -12.24 8.54
C PHE A 190 12.75 -13.19 7.34
N ARG A 191 11.63 -13.16 6.62
CA ARG A 191 11.51 -13.64 5.24
C ARG A 191 12.06 -12.58 4.31
N THR A 192 12.78 -13.02 3.28
CA THR A 192 13.40 -12.14 2.29
C THR A 192 12.94 -12.53 0.89
N LYS A 193 12.60 -11.55 0.04
CA LYS A 193 12.48 -11.76 -1.41
C LYS A 193 13.62 -11.05 -2.13
N TRP A 194 14.20 -11.69 -3.12
CA TRP A 194 15.21 -11.06 -3.96
C TRP A 194 14.54 -10.13 -4.98
N ILE A 195 14.61 -8.83 -4.71
CA ILE A 195 14.09 -7.76 -5.57
C ILE A 195 15.09 -6.62 -5.54
N LYS A 196 15.24 -5.88 -6.65
CA LYS A 196 16.16 -4.74 -6.72
C LYS A 196 15.45 -3.49 -7.19
N GLY A 197 15.86 -2.34 -6.67
CA GLY A 197 15.32 -1.06 -7.11
C GLY A 197 15.93 0.13 -6.38
N LYS A 198 15.52 1.32 -6.81
CA LYS A 198 15.98 2.61 -6.26
C LYS A 198 14.85 3.47 -5.70
N GLU A 199 13.62 3.24 -6.16
CA GLU A 199 12.45 3.98 -5.69
C GLU A 199 12.04 3.50 -4.29
N MET A 200 12.26 4.36 -3.30
CA MET A 200 11.99 4.09 -1.90
C MET A 200 11.25 5.25 -1.27
N VAL A 201 10.21 4.94 -0.50
CA VAL A 201 9.38 5.89 0.23
C VAL A 201 9.54 5.64 1.71
N VAL A 202 9.86 6.69 2.45
CA VAL A 202 9.93 6.66 3.92
C VAL A 202 8.53 6.92 4.50
N SER A 203 8.09 6.05 5.40
CA SER A 203 6.77 6.08 6.04
C SER A 203 6.49 7.42 6.75
N SER A 204 5.27 7.95 6.60
CA SER A 204 4.80 9.19 7.23
C SER A 204 4.73 9.12 8.77
N LYS A 205 4.76 7.91 9.34
CA LYS A 205 4.83 7.72 10.80
C LYS A 205 6.21 8.02 11.39
N ALA A 206 7.22 8.23 10.55
CA ALA A 206 8.59 8.52 10.96
C ALA A 206 8.88 10.03 10.96
N ASN A 207 8.04 10.88 11.56
CA ASN A 207 8.32 12.32 11.58
C ASN A 207 9.61 12.61 12.38
N GLY A 208 10.49 13.47 11.88
CA GLY A 208 11.87 13.64 12.35
C GLY A 208 12.83 12.57 11.79
N PHE A 209 12.68 11.30 12.19
CA PHE A 209 13.61 10.21 11.80
C PHE A 209 13.60 9.96 10.30
N GLY A 210 12.43 10.10 9.69
CA GLY A 210 12.23 9.90 8.27
C GLY A 210 12.90 10.97 7.42
N HIS A 211 13.08 12.19 7.94
CA HIS A 211 13.89 13.21 7.26
C HIS A 211 15.36 12.79 7.20
N LEU A 212 15.88 12.29 8.33
CA LEU A 212 17.24 11.75 8.40
C LEU A 212 17.44 10.59 7.41
N LEU A 213 16.52 9.62 7.41
CA LEU A 213 16.58 8.48 6.49
C LEU A 213 16.55 8.93 5.03
N ARG A 214 15.72 9.92 4.65
CA ARG A 214 15.70 10.45 3.27
C ARG A 214 17.04 11.02 2.84
N LYS A 215 17.78 11.66 3.76
CA LYS A 215 19.12 12.19 3.47
C LYS A 215 20.11 11.05 3.19
N GLY A 216 20.13 10.01 4.02
CA GLY A 216 20.99 8.83 3.81
C GLY A 216 20.60 7.98 2.58
N LEU A 217 19.31 7.98 2.21
CA LEU A 217 18.78 7.28 1.03
C LEU A 217 19.03 8.01 -0.30
N ARG A 218 19.66 9.20 -0.29
CA ARG A 218 20.08 9.84 -1.54
C ARG A 218 21.00 8.88 -2.31
N ASN A 219 20.67 8.62 -3.58
CA ASN A 219 21.33 7.62 -4.41
C ASN A 219 21.28 6.16 -3.88
N GLY A 220 20.44 5.91 -2.88
CA GLY A 220 20.26 4.60 -2.27
C GLY A 220 19.59 3.58 -3.19
N HIS A 221 19.74 2.31 -2.84
CA HIS A 221 19.08 1.21 -3.53
C HIS A 221 18.81 0.05 -2.56
N TYR A 222 17.85 -0.80 -2.91
CA TYR A 222 17.57 -2.03 -2.18
C TYR A 222 17.85 -3.25 -3.06
N GLU A 223 18.22 -4.36 -2.42
CA GLU A 223 18.45 -5.66 -3.06
C GLU A 223 17.57 -6.79 -2.50
N CYS A 224 16.74 -6.48 -1.52
CA CYS A 224 15.71 -7.38 -1.02
C CYS A 224 14.55 -6.61 -0.41
N SER A 225 13.37 -7.24 -0.36
CA SER A 225 12.34 -6.89 0.62
C SER A 225 12.43 -7.82 1.82
N ILE A 226 12.00 -7.32 2.96
CA ILE A 226 11.97 -8.00 4.25
C ILE A 226 10.56 -7.98 4.84
N ALA A 227 10.16 -9.10 5.42
CA ALA A 227 8.93 -9.20 6.20
C ALA A 227 9.15 -10.15 7.38
N PRO A 228 8.67 -9.82 8.59
CA PRO A 228 8.80 -10.74 9.73
C PRO A 228 8.04 -12.04 9.44
N ARG A 229 8.56 -13.17 9.93
CA ARG A 229 7.98 -14.51 9.70
C ARG A 229 6.65 -14.72 10.42
N LYS A 230 6.44 -13.98 11.51
CA LYS A 230 5.23 -13.93 12.33
C LYS A 230 4.82 -12.47 12.49
N ASN A 231 3.57 -12.20 12.88
CA ASN A 231 3.14 -10.86 13.28
C ASN A 231 3.83 -10.50 14.61
N GLU A 232 5.07 -10.06 14.51
CA GLU A 232 5.85 -9.57 15.64
C GLU A 232 5.44 -8.12 15.87
N GLY A 233 4.78 -7.86 17.00
CA GLY A 233 4.33 -6.52 17.41
C GLY A 233 5.46 -5.49 17.54
N ASN A 234 6.71 -5.95 17.46
CA ASN A 234 7.91 -5.17 17.70
C ASN A 234 8.68 -4.82 16.40
N TRP A 235 8.12 -5.17 15.23
CA TRP A 235 8.63 -4.75 13.92
C TRP A 235 7.98 -3.46 13.44
N PHE A 236 8.80 -2.45 13.16
CA PHE A 236 8.38 -1.14 12.68
C PHE A 236 8.90 -0.90 11.26
N PRO A 237 8.09 -1.12 10.21
CA PRO A 237 8.49 -0.87 8.84
C PRO A 237 8.63 0.63 8.59
N LEU A 238 9.80 1.06 8.09
CA LEU A 238 10.12 2.48 7.89
C LEU A 238 10.27 2.86 6.42
N ILE A 239 10.76 1.94 5.58
CA ILE A 239 11.09 2.21 4.18
C ILE A 239 10.38 1.15 3.33
N LYS A 240 9.62 1.61 2.34
CA LYS A 240 8.93 0.75 1.38
C LYS A 240 9.38 1.05 -0.04
N ASN A 241 9.33 0.05 -0.91
CA ASN A 241 9.44 0.28 -2.34
C ASN A 241 8.12 0.83 -2.92
N LYS A 242 8.12 1.19 -4.22
CA LYS A 242 6.92 1.69 -4.91
C LYS A 242 5.73 0.73 -4.95
N TYR A 243 5.97 -0.56 -4.73
CA TYR A 243 4.93 -1.60 -4.68
C TYR A 243 4.44 -1.86 -3.25
N GLY A 244 4.87 -1.04 -2.27
CA GLY A 244 4.46 -1.16 -0.87
C GLY A 244 5.19 -2.24 -0.08
N GLU A 245 6.15 -2.97 -0.67
CA GLU A 245 6.94 -3.97 0.04
C GLU A 245 8.00 -3.29 0.93
N CYS A 246 8.16 -3.78 2.16
CA CYS A 246 9.11 -3.24 3.11
C CYS A 246 10.55 -3.60 2.70
N VAL A 247 11.43 -2.59 2.67
CA VAL A 247 12.87 -2.74 2.34
C VAL A 247 13.77 -2.21 3.46
N GLY A 248 13.18 -1.68 4.53
CA GLY A 248 13.91 -1.28 5.74
C GLY A 248 12.97 -0.93 6.90
N GLY A 249 13.46 -1.09 8.12
CA GLY A 249 12.69 -0.90 9.35
C GLY A 249 13.52 -1.14 10.60
N ILE A 250 12.84 -1.13 11.74
CA ILE A 250 13.45 -1.36 13.06
C ILE A 250 12.76 -2.55 13.70
N MET A 251 13.56 -3.49 14.21
CA MET A 251 13.09 -4.47 15.17
C MET A 251 13.47 -4.00 16.57
N SER A 252 12.45 -3.74 17.39
CA SER A 252 12.61 -3.47 18.82
C SER A 252 12.41 -4.77 19.59
N PHE A 253 12.89 -4.81 20.83
CA PHE A 253 12.67 -5.93 21.73
C PHE A 253 12.24 -5.39 23.09
N ASP A 254 11.36 -6.13 23.76
CA ASP A 254 11.07 -5.89 25.17
C ASP A 254 12.22 -6.49 26.02
N ASN A 255 12.51 -5.91 27.19
CA ASN A 255 13.51 -6.36 28.19
C ASN A 255 15.00 -6.06 27.90
N ASP A 256 15.44 -4.80 27.98
CA ASP A 256 16.86 -4.35 27.92
C ASP A 256 17.69 -4.82 26.69
N ARG A 257 17.10 -5.56 25.75
CA ARG A 257 17.74 -6.00 24.50
C ARG A 257 17.86 -4.84 23.51
N GLY A 258 18.98 -4.77 22.81
CA GLY A 258 19.25 -3.70 21.88
C GLY A 258 18.47 -3.83 20.56
N PRO A 259 18.00 -2.71 19.98
CA PRO A 259 17.29 -2.71 18.71
C PRO A 259 18.18 -3.12 17.54
N ILE A 260 17.53 -3.65 16.49
CA ILE A 260 18.16 -3.93 15.19
C ILE A 260 17.54 -3.02 14.14
N LEU A 261 18.36 -2.14 13.56
CA LEU A 261 17.98 -1.33 12.41
C LEU A 261 18.36 -2.08 11.14
N LEU A 262 17.39 -2.33 10.27
CA LEU A 262 17.58 -2.96 8.98
C LEU A 262 17.35 -1.90 7.90
N LEU A 263 18.42 -1.47 7.23
CA LEU A 263 18.38 -0.37 6.27
C LEU A 263 18.83 -0.86 4.89
N PRO A 264 18.27 -0.35 3.78
CA PRO A 264 18.78 -0.63 2.44
C PRO A 264 20.17 0.00 2.22
N GLN A 265 20.79 -0.25 1.07
CA GLN A 265 22.09 0.34 0.72
C GLN A 265 21.98 1.87 0.65
N MET A 266 22.76 2.54 1.49
CA MET A 266 22.79 4.00 1.66
C MET A 266 24.20 4.54 1.38
N PRO A 267 24.50 4.92 0.13
CA PRO A 267 25.82 5.48 -0.22
C PRO A 267 26.19 6.73 0.58
N GLU A 268 25.19 7.51 0.99
CA GLU A 268 25.34 8.77 1.75
C GLU A 268 25.12 8.57 3.26
N LEU A 269 25.32 7.35 3.77
CA LEU A 269 25.13 7.04 5.19
C LEU A 269 26.04 7.90 6.08
N ASP A 270 27.27 8.15 5.65
CA ASP A 270 28.24 8.99 6.35
C ASP A 270 27.67 10.39 6.65
N GLN A 271 26.83 10.95 5.77
CA GLN A 271 26.21 12.26 5.99
C GLN A 271 25.18 12.29 7.12
N ILE A 272 24.74 11.13 7.63
CA ILE A 272 23.71 11.01 8.65
C ILE A 272 24.18 10.31 9.92
N LEU A 273 25.39 9.74 9.95
CA LEU A 273 25.86 8.89 11.05
C LEU A 273 25.87 9.58 12.41
N VAL A 274 26.40 10.80 12.49
CA VAL A 274 26.49 11.53 13.77
C VAL A 274 25.09 11.86 14.28
N GLU A 275 24.22 12.37 13.41
CA GLU A 275 22.83 12.68 13.76
C GLU A 275 22.03 11.41 14.13
N LEU A 276 22.28 10.28 13.45
CA LEU A 276 21.72 8.98 13.79
C LEU A 276 22.13 8.55 15.20
N LEU A 277 23.42 8.68 15.55
CA LEU A 277 23.92 8.34 16.87
C LEU A 277 23.36 9.26 17.96
N GLU A 278 23.51 10.57 17.80
CA GLU A 278 23.23 11.55 18.85
C GLU A 278 21.74 11.82 19.05
N ILE A 279 20.96 11.90 17.97
CA ILE A 279 19.54 12.28 18.04
C ILE A 279 18.62 11.06 18.18
N TRP A 280 19.05 9.88 17.71
CA TRP A 280 18.19 8.70 17.66
C TRP A 280 18.69 7.56 18.55
N LEU A 281 19.89 7.05 18.31
CA LEU A 281 20.38 5.89 19.07
C LEU A 281 20.65 6.25 20.53
N ALA A 282 21.14 7.45 20.83
CA ALA A 282 21.40 7.88 22.20
C ALA A 282 20.14 8.00 23.05
N PRO A 283 19.04 8.63 22.60
CA PRO A 283 17.78 8.58 23.33
C PRO A 283 17.17 7.18 23.44
N TRP A 284 17.39 6.28 22.47
CA TRP A 284 16.89 4.90 22.53
C TRP A 284 17.68 4.01 23.49
N SER A 285 18.97 4.26 23.66
CA SER A 285 19.82 3.50 24.59
C SER A 285 20.79 4.41 25.34
N PRO A 286 20.29 5.26 26.26
CA PRO A 286 21.10 6.28 26.94
C PRO A 286 22.30 5.70 27.70
N LYS A 287 22.17 4.47 28.22
CA LYS A 287 23.24 3.74 28.93
C LYS A 287 24.51 3.55 28.07
N LEU A 288 24.38 3.50 26.74
CA LEU A 288 25.52 3.36 25.82
C LEU A 288 26.22 4.70 25.55
N PHE A 289 25.57 5.82 25.83
CA PHE A 289 26.06 7.17 25.53
C PHE A 289 26.20 8.00 26.82
N PRO A 290 27.07 7.60 27.76
CA PRO A 290 27.19 8.27 29.06
C PRO A 290 27.57 9.75 28.95
N HIS A 291 28.29 10.13 27.88
CA HIS A 291 28.69 11.52 27.63
C HIS A 291 27.54 12.40 27.08
N LEU A 292 26.52 11.81 26.46
CA LEU A 292 25.33 12.54 25.96
C LEU A 292 24.20 12.58 27.00
N GLN A 293 24.29 11.75 28.04
CA GLN A 293 23.22 11.58 29.03
C GLN A 293 22.94 12.83 29.87
N GLY A 294 23.92 13.70 30.13
CA GLY A 294 23.73 14.91 30.94
C GLY A 294 22.91 14.65 32.21
N ALA A 295 21.87 15.45 32.45
CA ALA A 295 20.94 15.27 33.58
C ALA A 295 19.72 14.37 33.28
N GLN A 296 19.64 13.64 32.16
CA GLN A 296 18.44 12.88 31.77
C GLN A 296 18.11 11.70 32.70
N TRP A 297 19.05 11.26 33.53
CA TRP A 297 18.82 10.20 34.53
C TRP A 297 17.69 10.54 35.51
N VAL A 298 17.39 11.82 35.73
CA VAL A 298 16.26 12.25 36.59
C VAL A 298 14.89 11.80 36.07
N HIS A 299 14.79 11.44 34.79
CA HIS A 299 13.55 10.97 34.16
C HIS A 299 13.51 9.44 33.96
N SER A 300 14.53 8.73 34.44
CA SER A 300 14.48 7.27 34.48
C SER A 300 13.52 6.79 35.58
N GLN A 301 12.92 5.61 35.39
CA GLN A 301 11.82 5.13 36.24
C GLN A 301 12.15 5.14 37.74
N GLU A 302 13.41 4.88 38.10
CA GLU A 302 13.89 4.85 39.50
C GLU A 302 13.93 6.23 40.17
N TYR A 303 13.96 7.31 39.38
CA TYR A 303 14.11 8.70 39.87
C TYR A 303 12.95 9.62 39.44
N GLU A 304 12.06 9.14 38.57
CA GLU A 304 10.95 9.89 38.02
C GLU A 304 9.82 10.07 39.05
N ILE A 305 9.09 11.18 38.93
CA ILE A 305 7.97 11.49 39.81
C ILE A 305 6.87 10.42 39.65
N PRO A 306 6.35 9.81 40.74
CA PRO A 306 5.34 8.75 40.66
C PRO A 306 4.10 9.08 39.82
N GLU A 307 3.61 10.32 39.90
CA GLU A 307 2.47 10.78 39.10
C GLU A 307 2.79 10.80 37.59
N VAL A 308 4.02 11.13 37.21
CA VAL A 308 4.48 11.06 35.81
C VAL A 308 4.57 9.61 35.34
N ILE A 309 4.96 8.68 36.21
CA ILE A 309 4.95 7.24 35.91
C ILE A 309 3.51 6.78 35.64
N HIS A 310 2.56 7.14 36.50
CA HIS A 310 1.14 6.82 36.32
C HIS A 310 0.57 7.37 35.00
N LEU A 311 0.85 8.65 34.69
CA LEU A 311 0.41 9.24 33.42
C LEU A 311 1.02 8.54 32.19
N LYS A 312 2.29 8.09 32.28
CA LYS A 312 2.92 7.31 31.21
C LYS A 312 2.25 5.94 31.04
N GLU A 313 1.83 5.30 32.13
CA GLU A 313 1.06 4.05 32.11
C GLU A 313 -0.34 4.26 31.51
N GLU A 314 -1.07 5.30 31.91
CA GLU A 314 -2.37 5.65 31.30
C GLU A 314 -2.26 5.89 29.79
N ILE A 315 -1.24 6.64 29.34
CA ILE A 315 -0.99 6.86 27.90
C ILE A 315 -0.78 5.53 27.18
N LYS A 316 -0.07 4.58 27.81
CA LYS A 316 0.17 3.25 27.24
C LYS A 316 -1.13 2.46 27.13
N GLU A 317 -1.94 2.44 28.18
CA GLU A 317 -3.25 1.76 28.20
C GLU A 317 -4.20 2.32 27.13
N ILE A 318 -4.31 3.65 27.02
CA ILE A 318 -5.13 4.31 25.99
C ILE A 318 -4.67 3.90 24.59
N LYS A 319 -3.36 3.88 24.34
CA LYS A 319 -2.82 3.45 23.03
C LYS A 319 -3.16 2.00 22.72
N GLU A 320 -3.03 1.10 23.70
CA GLU A 320 -3.38 -0.32 23.53
C GLU A 320 -4.88 -0.50 23.28
N GLN A 321 -5.73 0.21 24.02
CA GLN A 321 -7.17 0.19 23.81
C GLN A 321 -7.56 0.68 22.41
N LYS A 322 -7.05 1.85 21.99
CA LYS A 322 -7.33 2.41 20.66
C LYS A 322 -6.82 1.51 19.53
N LYS A 323 -5.71 0.81 19.74
CA LYS A 323 -5.21 -0.19 18.79
C LYS A 323 -6.21 -1.35 18.64
N ARG A 324 -6.71 -1.91 19.73
CA ARG A 324 -7.73 -2.99 19.70
C ARG A 324 -9.02 -2.53 19.03
N GLU A 325 -9.49 -1.32 19.34
CA GLU A 325 -10.67 -0.72 18.69
C GLU A 325 -10.46 -0.59 17.17
N THR A 326 -9.28 -0.16 16.73
CA THR A 326 -8.94 -0.04 15.30
C THR A 326 -8.90 -1.41 14.62
N GLU A 327 -8.35 -2.43 15.27
CA GLU A 327 -8.31 -3.79 14.73
C GLU A 327 -9.71 -4.39 14.61
N ASN A 328 -10.59 -4.16 15.60
CA ASN A 328 -11.98 -4.56 15.54
C ASN A 328 -12.73 -3.88 14.37
N LEU A 329 -12.57 -2.56 14.19
CA LEU A 329 -13.18 -1.84 13.07
C LEU A 329 -12.69 -2.36 11.71
N LYS A 330 -11.40 -2.70 11.59
CA LYS A 330 -10.88 -3.31 10.35
C LYS A 330 -11.52 -4.66 10.06
N SER A 331 -11.68 -5.51 11.07
CA SER A 331 -12.39 -6.78 10.92
C SER A 331 -13.84 -6.57 10.48
N GLN A 332 -14.54 -5.59 11.07
CA GLN A 332 -15.90 -5.26 10.68
C GLN A 332 -15.99 -4.74 9.24
N ILE A 333 -15.01 -3.95 8.79
CA ILE A 333 -14.92 -3.51 7.39
C ILE A 333 -14.77 -4.72 6.47
N GLU A 334 -13.86 -5.64 6.77
CA GLU A 334 -13.65 -6.86 5.98
C GLU A 334 -14.93 -7.72 5.91
N ASP A 335 -15.64 -7.85 7.04
CA ASP A 335 -16.92 -8.58 7.10
C ASP A 335 -18.01 -7.91 6.25
N VAL A 336 -18.14 -6.57 6.33
CA VAL A 336 -19.13 -5.81 5.54
C VAL A 336 -18.78 -5.87 4.05
N GLN A 337 -17.50 -5.74 3.69
CA GLN A 337 -17.04 -5.87 2.31
C GLN A 337 -17.30 -7.28 1.76
N GLY A 338 -17.06 -8.32 2.57
CA GLY A 338 -17.33 -9.71 2.21
C GLY A 338 -18.81 -9.99 1.98
N LYS A 339 -19.69 -9.45 2.85
CA LYS A 339 -21.16 -9.57 2.72
C LYS A 339 -21.76 -8.81 1.55
N ASN A 340 -21.04 -7.84 1.00
CA ASN A 340 -21.49 -6.99 -0.11
C ASN A 340 -20.60 -7.13 -1.33
N LYS A 341 -20.04 -8.32 -1.56
CA LYS A 341 -19.10 -8.57 -2.65
C LYS A 341 -19.72 -8.24 -4.01
N GLU A 342 -21.00 -8.53 -4.18
CA GLU A 342 -21.82 -8.32 -5.37
C GLU A 342 -21.83 -6.85 -5.79
N TRP A 343 -21.81 -5.90 -4.84
CA TRP A 343 -21.74 -4.47 -5.14
C TRP A 343 -20.44 -4.10 -5.86
N TYR A 344 -19.33 -4.74 -5.49
CA TYR A 344 -18.05 -4.54 -6.17
C TYR A 344 -18.03 -5.25 -7.52
N THR A 345 -18.68 -6.40 -7.64
CA THR A 345 -18.84 -7.12 -8.91
C THR A 345 -19.64 -6.30 -9.94
N LEU A 346 -20.64 -5.51 -9.53
CA LEU A 346 -21.32 -4.57 -10.45
C LEU A 346 -20.33 -3.58 -11.10
N LEU A 347 -19.25 -3.22 -10.40
CA LEU A 347 -18.27 -2.25 -10.88
C LEU A 347 -17.26 -2.88 -11.83
N ASN A 348 -16.87 -4.15 -11.69
CA ASN A 348 -15.73 -4.71 -12.43
C ASN A 348 -15.94 -6.14 -12.99
N GLY A 349 -17.05 -6.79 -12.67
CA GLY A 349 -17.34 -8.17 -13.03
C GLY A 349 -17.70 -8.35 -14.50
N THR A 350 -17.74 -9.61 -14.93
CA THR A 350 -18.17 -10.04 -16.27
C THR A 350 -18.86 -11.39 -16.20
N ASP A 351 -19.55 -11.77 -17.27
CA ASP A 351 -20.13 -13.11 -17.45
C ASP A 351 -21.05 -13.48 -16.27
N ARG A 352 -21.03 -14.75 -15.84
CA ARG A 352 -21.95 -15.29 -14.84
C ARG A 352 -21.91 -14.57 -13.48
N GLU A 353 -20.72 -14.15 -13.01
CA GLU A 353 -20.64 -13.42 -11.73
C GLU A 353 -21.32 -12.05 -11.80
N LEU A 354 -21.30 -11.42 -12.98
CA LEU A 354 -21.99 -10.15 -13.19
C LEU A 354 -23.51 -10.32 -13.21
N VAL A 355 -23.99 -11.36 -13.90
CA VAL A 355 -25.43 -11.71 -13.91
C VAL A 355 -25.93 -11.92 -12.47
N LEU A 356 -25.22 -12.72 -11.67
CA LEU A 356 -25.57 -12.96 -10.27
C LEU A 356 -25.55 -11.69 -9.42
N ALA A 357 -24.60 -10.79 -9.65
CA ALA A 357 -24.53 -9.52 -8.95
C ALA A 357 -25.69 -8.59 -9.31
N VAL A 358 -26.15 -8.61 -10.57
CA VAL A 358 -27.33 -7.86 -11.01
C VAL A 358 -28.62 -8.44 -10.40
N ILE A 359 -28.75 -9.77 -10.30
CA ILE A 359 -29.88 -10.42 -9.62
C ILE A 359 -29.93 -10.00 -8.13
N ASP A 360 -28.80 -10.09 -7.42
CA ASP A 360 -28.69 -9.64 -6.02
C ASP A 360 -29.06 -8.16 -5.87
N ALA A 361 -28.60 -7.32 -6.81
CA ALA A 361 -28.98 -5.91 -6.85
C ALA A 361 -30.48 -5.74 -7.02
N PHE A 362 -31.13 -6.41 -7.96
CA PHE A 362 -32.59 -6.30 -8.15
C PHE A 362 -33.37 -6.67 -6.89
N HIS A 363 -33.00 -7.77 -6.20
CA HIS A 363 -33.62 -8.10 -4.92
C HIS A 363 -33.42 -7.01 -3.86
N LYS A 364 -32.20 -6.46 -3.74
CA LYS A 364 -31.93 -5.34 -2.82
C LYS A 364 -32.67 -4.05 -3.20
N LEU A 365 -33.01 -3.88 -4.48
CA LEU A 365 -33.81 -2.76 -4.97
C LEU A 365 -35.32 -2.95 -4.72
N GLY A 366 -35.73 -4.13 -4.28
CA GLY A 366 -37.10 -4.45 -3.85
C GLY A 366 -37.84 -5.43 -4.76
N PHE A 367 -37.22 -5.91 -5.85
CA PHE A 367 -37.87 -6.89 -6.73
C PHE A 367 -37.98 -8.27 -6.06
N GLU A 368 -39.14 -8.91 -6.17
CA GLU A 368 -39.43 -10.19 -5.49
C GLU A 368 -39.26 -11.37 -6.45
N GLU A 369 -39.83 -11.30 -7.65
CA GLU A 369 -39.86 -12.34 -8.67
C GLU A 369 -38.76 -12.12 -9.72
N VAL A 370 -37.49 -12.27 -9.29
CA VAL A 370 -36.30 -12.19 -10.15
C VAL A 370 -35.78 -13.59 -10.50
N ILE A 371 -35.93 -13.98 -11.76
CA ILE A 371 -35.65 -15.33 -12.26
C ILE A 371 -34.32 -15.35 -13.02
N ASP A 372 -33.46 -16.29 -12.65
CA ASP A 372 -32.20 -16.61 -13.34
C ASP A 372 -32.47 -17.62 -14.45
N VAL A 373 -32.69 -17.14 -15.67
CA VAL A 373 -33.21 -17.97 -16.77
C VAL A 373 -32.19 -19.03 -17.19
N ASP A 374 -30.90 -18.68 -17.25
CA ASP A 374 -29.81 -19.63 -17.52
C ASP A 374 -29.76 -20.81 -16.53
N LYS A 375 -30.26 -20.62 -15.31
CA LYS A 375 -30.30 -21.67 -14.29
C LYS A 375 -31.59 -22.49 -14.33
N GLU A 376 -32.72 -21.85 -14.61
CA GLU A 376 -34.04 -22.49 -14.54
C GLU A 376 -34.48 -23.12 -15.87
N GLU A 377 -34.02 -22.58 -16.99
CA GLU A 377 -34.31 -23.05 -18.34
C GLU A 377 -32.99 -23.48 -19.01
N ASN A 378 -32.97 -24.67 -19.63
CA ASN A 378 -31.79 -25.18 -20.37
C ASN A 378 -31.63 -24.49 -21.75
N GLU A 379 -32.13 -23.28 -21.90
CA GLU A 379 -32.11 -22.50 -23.14
C GLU A 379 -31.43 -21.15 -22.87
N ASN A 380 -30.22 -20.95 -23.42
CA ASN A 380 -29.47 -19.69 -23.34
C ASN A 380 -30.14 -18.61 -24.22
N ARG A 381 -31.22 -18.01 -23.73
CA ARG A 381 -31.92 -16.91 -24.40
C ARG A 381 -31.60 -15.60 -23.70
N GLU A 382 -32.34 -15.27 -22.64
CA GLU A 382 -32.06 -14.12 -21.78
C GLU A 382 -31.31 -14.51 -20.50
N ASP A 383 -30.61 -13.55 -19.88
CA ASP A 383 -29.92 -13.79 -18.60
C ASP A 383 -30.90 -13.79 -17.41
N ILE A 384 -31.77 -12.77 -17.33
CA ILE A 384 -32.64 -12.52 -16.18
C ILE A 384 -34.05 -12.16 -16.65
N ARG A 385 -35.07 -12.61 -15.91
CA ARG A 385 -36.47 -12.24 -16.10
C ARG A 385 -37.08 -11.72 -14.80
N ILE A 386 -37.84 -10.64 -14.85
CA ILE A 386 -38.53 -10.05 -13.68
C ILE A 386 -40.04 -10.06 -13.93
N GLU A 387 -40.78 -10.71 -13.03
CA GLU A 387 -42.22 -10.94 -13.14
C GLU A 387 -43.06 -10.24 -12.05
N ASP A 388 -42.48 -9.27 -11.32
CA ASP A 388 -43.17 -8.48 -10.29
C ASP A 388 -44.46 -7.79 -10.79
N GLN A 389 -44.47 -7.36 -12.05
CA GLN A 389 -45.57 -6.63 -12.67
C GLN A 389 -45.59 -6.80 -14.19
N ASP A 390 -46.72 -6.44 -14.82
CA ASP A 390 -46.82 -6.33 -16.28
C ASP A 390 -46.43 -4.91 -16.76
N PRO A 391 -45.73 -4.77 -17.90
CA PRO A 391 -45.20 -5.86 -18.73
C PRO A 391 -44.04 -6.60 -18.03
N VAL A 392 -43.84 -7.88 -18.34
CA VAL A 392 -42.67 -8.64 -17.84
C VAL A 392 -41.39 -8.02 -18.38
N LEU A 393 -40.36 -7.93 -17.54
CA LEU A 393 -39.07 -7.35 -17.91
C LEU A 393 -38.05 -8.46 -18.19
N VAL A 394 -37.51 -8.46 -19.42
CA VAL A 394 -36.44 -9.35 -19.87
C VAL A 394 -35.14 -8.58 -19.90
N VAL A 395 -34.13 -9.06 -19.17
CA VAL A 395 -32.87 -8.35 -18.95
C VAL A 395 -31.69 -9.15 -19.51
N GLU A 396 -30.85 -8.47 -20.28
CA GLU A 396 -29.55 -8.95 -20.75
C GLU A 396 -28.43 -8.18 -20.03
N VAL A 397 -27.40 -8.89 -19.58
CA VAL A 397 -26.29 -8.34 -18.81
C VAL A 397 -24.96 -8.68 -19.49
N LYS A 398 -24.15 -7.66 -19.82
CA LYS A 398 -22.88 -7.89 -20.51
C LYS A 398 -21.70 -7.12 -19.93
N GLY A 399 -20.62 -7.83 -19.65
CA GLY A 399 -19.34 -7.24 -19.22
C GLY A 399 -18.37 -7.03 -20.37
N LEU A 400 -18.05 -5.77 -20.69
CA LEU A 400 -17.22 -5.40 -21.84
C LEU A 400 -15.93 -4.68 -21.42
N GLN A 401 -14.87 -4.85 -22.22
CA GLN A 401 -13.63 -4.09 -22.03
C GLN A 401 -13.66 -2.72 -22.73
N HIS A 402 -14.63 -2.51 -23.61
CA HIS A 402 -14.83 -1.31 -24.43
C HIS A 402 -16.32 -0.91 -24.43
N CYS A 403 -16.69 0.17 -25.11
CA CYS A 403 -18.09 0.56 -25.31
C CYS A 403 -18.86 -0.49 -26.15
N PRO A 404 -20.18 -0.64 -25.93
CA PRO A 404 -20.99 -1.64 -26.62
C PRO A 404 -21.14 -1.42 -28.14
N SER A 405 -21.29 -2.53 -28.86
CA SER A 405 -21.74 -2.55 -30.25
C SER A 405 -23.27 -2.57 -30.36
N ASP A 406 -23.81 -2.34 -31.56
CA ASP A 406 -25.28 -2.41 -31.79
C ASP A 406 -25.81 -3.81 -31.45
N ALA A 407 -25.05 -4.85 -31.79
CA ALA A 407 -25.41 -6.24 -31.50
C ALA A 407 -25.50 -6.51 -29.99
N ASP A 408 -24.64 -5.87 -29.20
CA ASP A 408 -24.65 -6.01 -27.73
C ASP A 408 -25.91 -5.39 -27.12
N CYS A 409 -26.46 -4.33 -27.73
CA CYS A 409 -27.63 -3.60 -27.20
C CYS A 409 -28.97 -4.14 -27.71
N GLN A 410 -28.98 -4.94 -28.79
CA GLN A 410 -30.19 -5.49 -29.40
C GLN A 410 -30.57 -6.89 -28.90
N GLN A 411 -29.72 -7.52 -28.08
CA GLN A 411 -29.93 -8.91 -27.68
C GLN A 411 -31.18 -9.07 -26.81
N ALA A 412 -31.34 -8.26 -25.76
CA ALA A 412 -32.54 -8.25 -24.92
C ALA A 412 -33.84 -8.08 -25.74
N GLN A 413 -33.83 -7.17 -26.72
CA GLN A 413 -34.97 -6.90 -27.60
C GLN A 413 -35.38 -8.15 -28.40
N LYS A 414 -34.41 -8.90 -28.93
CA LYS A 414 -34.70 -10.13 -29.67
C LYS A 414 -35.41 -11.15 -28.77
N HIS A 415 -34.96 -11.29 -27.52
CA HIS A 415 -35.56 -12.21 -26.56
C HIS A 415 -36.96 -11.77 -26.15
N ALA A 416 -37.18 -10.48 -25.85
CA ALA A 416 -38.49 -9.94 -25.54
C ALA A 416 -39.52 -10.21 -26.66
N LEU A 417 -39.15 -9.97 -27.93
CA LEU A 417 -40.02 -10.23 -29.09
C LEU A 417 -40.39 -11.72 -29.25
N MET A 418 -39.47 -12.63 -28.93
CA MET A 418 -39.75 -14.07 -28.93
C MET A 418 -40.75 -14.41 -27.81
N ARG A 419 -40.51 -13.91 -26.59
CA ARG A 419 -41.36 -14.15 -25.43
C ARG A 419 -42.79 -13.61 -25.61
N MET A 420 -42.97 -12.44 -26.24
CA MET A 420 -44.30 -11.92 -26.60
C MET A 420 -45.12 -12.95 -27.40
N ARG A 421 -44.48 -13.61 -28.38
CA ARG A 421 -45.13 -14.63 -29.23
C ARG A 421 -45.38 -15.93 -28.47
N GLU A 422 -44.41 -16.38 -27.68
CA GLU A 422 -44.50 -17.64 -26.92
C GLU A 422 -45.53 -17.58 -25.81
N TRP A 423 -45.60 -16.46 -25.09
CA TRP A 423 -46.53 -16.26 -23.98
C TRP A 423 -47.87 -15.64 -24.41
N ASN A 424 -48.02 -15.35 -25.70
CA ASN A 424 -49.20 -14.67 -26.24
C ASN A 424 -49.54 -13.38 -25.46
N LYS A 425 -48.51 -12.62 -25.08
CA LYS A 425 -48.62 -11.32 -24.40
C LYS A 425 -48.50 -10.18 -25.42
N THR A 426 -49.24 -9.10 -25.18
CA THR A 426 -49.21 -7.90 -26.03
C THR A 426 -47.92 -7.10 -25.87
N GLU A 427 -47.24 -7.24 -24.73
CA GLU A 427 -46.03 -6.47 -24.41
C GLU A 427 -45.12 -7.25 -23.45
N VAL A 428 -43.82 -7.21 -23.74
CA VAL A 428 -42.72 -7.66 -22.87
C VAL A 428 -41.62 -6.61 -23.02
N LYS A 429 -41.13 -6.07 -21.90
CA LYS A 429 -40.14 -4.98 -21.88
C LYS A 429 -38.73 -5.59 -21.95
N ALA A 430 -37.86 -5.05 -22.80
CA ALA A 430 -36.45 -5.44 -22.80
C ALA A 430 -35.58 -4.39 -22.10
N LEU A 431 -34.59 -4.85 -21.33
CA LEU A 431 -33.58 -4.01 -20.69
C LEU A 431 -32.19 -4.59 -20.94
N THR A 432 -31.27 -3.76 -21.40
CA THR A 432 -29.85 -4.15 -21.52
C THR A 432 -29.01 -3.41 -20.49
N ILE A 433 -28.22 -4.16 -19.72
CA ILE A 433 -27.31 -3.65 -18.68
C ILE A 433 -25.87 -3.97 -19.06
N ILE A 434 -25.06 -2.92 -19.29
CA ILE A 434 -23.67 -3.06 -19.75
C ILE A 434 -22.68 -2.62 -18.67
N ASN A 435 -21.72 -3.48 -18.33
CA ASN A 435 -20.52 -3.06 -17.59
C ASN A 435 -19.40 -2.75 -18.59
N HIS A 436 -19.38 -1.54 -19.15
CA HIS A 436 -18.36 -1.12 -20.13
C HIS A 436 -17.06 -0.73 -19.45
N GLU A 437 -15.94 -0.80 -20.19
CA GLU A 437 -14.61 -0.38 -19.73
C GLU A 437 -14.28 -0.85 -18.31
N ARG A 438 -14.67 -2.08 -17.97
CA ARG A 438 -14.67 -2.60 -16.58
C ARG A 438 -13.33 -2.60 -15.84
N HIS A 439 -12.24 -2.34 -16.58
CA HIS A 439 -10.89 -2.21 -16.05
C HIS A 439 -10.58 -0.81 -15.52
N LEU A 440 -11.45 0.18 -15.77
CA LEU A 440 -11.36 1.55 -15.29
C LEU A 440 -12.38 1.80 -14.16
N PRO A 441 -12.04 2.64 -13.17
CA PRO A 441 -13.02 3.20 -12.25
C PRO A 441 -14.18 3.86 -13.02
N PRO A 442 -15.45 3.75 -12.57
CA PRO A 442 -16.59 4.30 -13.31
C PRO A 442 -16.50 5.78 -13.68
N GLN A 443 -15.86 6.59 -12.83
CA GLN A 443 -15.68 8.04 -13.08
C GLN A 443 -14.65 8.35 -14.17
N ASP A 444 -13.78 7.39 -14.50
CA ASP A 444 -12.74 7.52 -15.51
C ASP A 444 -13.15 6.90 -16.86
N ARG A 445 -14.36 6.33 -16.94
CA ARG A 445 -14.91 5.72 -18.16
C ARG A 445 -15.44 6.79 -19.11
N ASP A 446 -15.61 6.41 -20.37
CA ASP A 446 -16.37 7.23 -21.32
C ASP A 446 -17.82 7.38 -20.84
N ASN A 447 -18.26 8.63 -20.70
CA ASN A 447 -19.64 8.98 -20.33
C ASN A 447 -20.62 8.78 -21.50
N ASN A 448 -20.14 8.76 -22.74
CA ASN A 448 -20.95 8.52 -23.94
C ASN A 448 -20.96 7.04 -24.32
N VAL A 449 -21.43 6.20 -23.40
CA VAL A 449 -21.38 4.73 -23.52
C VAL A 449 -22.12 4.21 -24.76
N PHE A 450 -23.34 4.72 -24.97
CA PHE A 450 -24.21 4.31 -26.07
C PHE A 450 -24.19 5.37 -27.15
N ARG A 451 -23.96 4.94 -28.41
CA ARG A 451 -24.03 5.85 -29.55
C ARG A 451 -25.46 6.34 -29.77
N PRO A 452 -25.66 7.55 -30.34
CA PRO A 452 -27.00 8.10 -30.58
C PRO A 452 -27.92 7.16 -31.37
N GLU A 453 -27.39 6.41 -32.34
CA GLU A 453 -28.16 5.45 -33.13
C GLU A 453 -28.69 4.28 -32.29
N ILE A 454 -27.92 3.84 -31.27
CA ILE A 454 -28.34 2.80 -30.33
C ILE A 454 -29.45 3.34 -29.42
N ILE A 455 -29.31 4.56 -28.93
CA ILE A 455 -30.31 5.21 -28.06
C ILE A 455 -31.62 5.39 -28.82
N ASN A 456 -31.58 5.97 -30.01
CA ASN A 456 -32.78 6.18 -30.85
C ASN A 456 -33.50 4.86 -31.15
N ASN A 457 -32.75 3.78 -31.44
CA ASN A 457 -33.35 2.47 -31.68
C ASN A 457 -34.01 1.90 -30.42
N ALA A 458 -33.38 2.08 -29.26
CA ALA A 458 -33.97 1.68 -27.99
C ALA A 458 -35.25 2.48 -27.68
N ASP A 459 -35.30 3.77 -27.98
CA ASP A 459 -36.51 4.58 -27.86
C ASP A 459 -37.62 4.12 -28.81
N ASP A 460 -37.32 3.99 -30.11
CA ASP A 460 -38.27 3.55 -31.14
C ASP A 460 -38.87 2.17 -30.83
N ALA A 461 -38.08 1.28 -30.24
CA ALA A 461 -38.48 -0.07 -29.87
C ALA A 461 -38.94 -0.18 -28.40
N GLN A 462 -39.03 0.94 -27.67
CA GLN A 462 -39.43 1.01 -26.26
C GLN A 462 -38.63 0.09 -25.31
N ASN A 463 -37.33 -0.06 -25.55
CA ASN A 463 -36.38 -0.85 -24.73
C ASN A 463 -35.53 0.04 -23.83
N GLY A 464 -35.10 -0.49 -22.69
CA GLY A 464 -34.22 0.19 -21.75
C GLY A 464 -32.73 -0.10 -21.98
N LEU A 465 -31.89 0.91 -21.76
CA LEU A 465 -30.43 0.81 -21.77
C LEU A 465 -29.83 1.44 -20.50
N MET A 466 -29.03 0.64 -19.79
CA MET A 466 -28.35 1.05 -18.56
C MET A 466 -26.93 0.52 -18.51
N THR A 467 -26.09 1.17 -17.70
CA THR A 467 -24.82 0.59 -17.28
C THR A 467 -24.96 -0.05 -15.90
N THR A 468 -24.05 -0.97 -15.56
CA THR A 468 -23.99 -1.49 -14.18
C THR A 468 -23.61 -0.41 -13.16
N TRP A 469 -22.98 0.67 -13.62
CA TRP A 469 -22.72 1.85 -12.81
C TRP A 469 -24.01 2.57 -12.43
N ASP A 470 -24.99 2.66 -13.33
CA ASP A 470 -26.31 3.22 -13.03
C ASP A 470 -27.04 2.39 -11.97
N VAL A 471 -27.03 1.06 -12.12
CA VAL A 471 -27.60 0.13 -11.12
C VAL A 471 -26.94 0.34 -9.76
N TRP A 472 -25.61 0.44 -9.74
CA TRP A 472 -24.85 0.70 -8.51
C TRP A 472 -25.21 2.06 -7.87
N ARG A 473 -25.39 3.11 -8.68
CA ARG A 473 -25.80 4.44 -8.20
C ARG A 473 -27.19 4.37 -7.57
N ILE A 474 -28.15 3.69 -8.20
CA ILE A 474 -29.48 3.50 -7.65
C ILE A 474 -29.39 2.76 -6.32
N LEU A 475 -28.67 1.65 -6.28
CA LEU A 475 -28.52 0.82 -5.08
C LEU A 475 -27.90 1.59 -3.91
N ARG A 476 -26.82 2.32 -4.15
CA ARG A 476 -26.16 3.14 -3.13
C ARG A 476 -27.07 4.25 -2.60
N ASN A 477 -27.76 4.97 -3.48
CA ASN A 477 -28.61 6.07 -3.07
C ASN A 477 -29.90 5.58 -2.39
N LYS A 478 -30.47 4.46 -2.85
CA LYS A 478 -31.59 3.80 -2.16
C LYS A 478 -31.23 3.45 -0.72
N GLU A 479 -30.07 2.83 -0.49
CA GLU A 479 -29.61 2.49 0.85
C GLU A 479 -29.37 3.75 1.71
N GLN A 480 -28.76 4.79 1.12
CA GLN A 480 -28.40 6.02 1.83
C GLN A 480 -29.61 6.90 2.17
N LEU A 481 -30.57 7.02 1.25
CA LEU A 481 -31.70 7.97 1.31
C LEU A 481 -33.03 7.27 1.58
N SER A 482 -33.01 5.94 1.71
CA SER A 482 -34.21 5.12 1.93
C SER A 482 -35.26 5.34 0.84
N TRP A 483 -34.84 5.33 -0.43
CA TRP A 483 -35.76 5.52 -1.56
C TRP A 483 -36.85 4.44 -1.59
N PRO A 484 -38.13 4.82 -1.83
CA PRO A 484 -39.22 3.87 -1.91
C PRO A 484 -39.01 2.85 -3.03
N ASP A 485 -39.34 1.58 -2.76
CA ASP A 485 -39.18 0.46 -3.70
C ASP A 485 -39.88 0.73 -5.02
N GLU A 486 -41.15 1.12 -4.99
CA GLU A 486 -41.93 1.45 -6.20
C GLU A 486 -41.28 2.55 -7.04
N ALA A 487 -40.77 3.61 -6.39
CA ALA A 487 -40.14 4.71 -7.10
C ALA A 487 -38.83 4.31 -7.79
N VAL A 488 -38.18 3.26 -7.29
CA VAL A 488 -36.96 2.68 -7.85
C VAL A 488 -37.29 1.64 -8.92
N LYS A 489 -38.24 0.73 -8.68
CA LYS A 489 -38.65 -0.31 -9.62
C LYS A 489 -39.08 0.30 -10.96
N SER A 490 -39.89 1.36 -10.93
CA SER A 490 -40.37 2.04 -12.14
C SER A 490 -39.25 2.57 -13.05
N VAL A 491 -38.05 2.84 -12.50
CA VAL A 491 -36.90 3.33 -13.31
C VAL A 491 -36.52 2.32 -14.38
N PHE A 492 -36.53 1.02 -14.04
CA PHE A 492 -36.10 -0.07 -14.92
C PHE A 492 -37.06 -0.36 -16.08
N TYR A 493 -38.25 0.23 -16.05
CA TYR A 493 -39.28 0.10 -17.10
C TYR A 493 -39.29 1.27 -18.09
N ARG A 494 -38.39 2.24 -17.95
CA ARG A 494 -38.24 3.35 -18.91
C ARG A 494 -37.63 2.84 -20.22
N SER A 495 -37.79 3.64 -21.28
CA SER A 495 -37.21 3.38 -22.59
C SER A 495 -35.97 4.25 -22.82
N GLY A 496 -35.15 3.89 -23.80
CA GLY A 496 -33.95 4.63 -24.17
C GLY A 496 -32.81 4.47 -23.16
N ARG A 497 -31.94 5.48 -23.11
CA ARG A 497 -30.90 5.60 -22.07
C ARG A 497 -31.56 5.95 -20.74
N ILE A 498 -31.61 5.00 -19.81
CA ILE A 498 -32.30 5.20 -18.53
C ILE A 498 -31.36 5.86 -17.51
N GLU A 499 -31.66 7.10 -17.15
CA GLU A 499 -30.95 7.79 -16.07
C GLU A 499 -31.28 7.21 -14.69
N PRO A 500 -30.30 7.08 -13.76
CA PRO A 500 -30.45 6.46 -12.44
C PRO A 500 -31.15 7.38 -11.42
N ILE A 501 -32.29 7.96 -11.82
CA ILE A 501 -33.07 8.93 -11.03
C ILE A 501 -34.44 8.30 -10.72
N PRO A 502 -34.82 8.14 -9.44
CA PRO A 502 -36.09 7.50 -9.07
C PRO A 502 -37.30 8.36 -9.47
N THR A 503 -38.46 7.76 -9.72
CA THR A 503 -39.64 8.49 -10.26
C THR A 503 -40.24 9.53 -9.32
N HIS A 504 -39.99 9.41 -8.01
CA HIS A 504 -40.39 10.42 -7.03
C HIS A 504 -39.49 11.67 -7.04
N TYR A 505 -38.41 11.68 -7.82
CA TYR A 505 -37.57 12.87 -8.02
C TYR A 505 -37.97 13.56 -9.32
N GLU A 506 -38.54 14.74 -9.19
CA GLU A 506 -38.99 15.54 -10.32
C GLU A 506 -37.98 16.67 -10.58
N HIS A 507 -37.36 16.69 -11.75
CA HIS A 507 -36.38 17.73 -12.08
C HIS A 507 -37.04 19.11 -12.12
N VAL A 508 -36.59 20.02 -11.25
CA VAL A 508 -37.14 21.37 -11.15
C VAL A 508 -36.23 22.44 -11.72
N GLY A 509 -34.93 22.21 -11.87
CA GLY A 509 -34.02 23.19 -12.46
C GLY A 509 -32.58 22.93 -12.04
N GLU A 510 -31.70 23.89 -12.28
CA GLU A 510 -30.28 23.80 -11.93
C GLU A 510 -29.86 24.95 -11.01
N ILE A 511 -28.81 24.73 -10.23
CA ILE A 511 -28.21 25.78 -9.39
C ILE A 511 -27.56 26.85 -10.27
N GLU A 512 -28.13 28.05 -10.32
CA GLU A 512 -27.51 29.21 -10.99
C GLU A 512 -26.39 29.81 -10.15
N HIS A 513 -26.62 29.98 -8.85
CA HIS A 513 -25.65 30.59 -7.92
C HIS A 513 -25.70 29.96 -6.53
N LEU A 514 -24.53 29.84 -5.92
CA LEU A 514 -24.33 29.35 -4.56
C LEU A 514 -24.06 30.48 -3.58
N TRP A 515 -24.72 30.41 -2.43
CA TRP A 515 -24.56 31.30 -1.28
C TRP A 515 -24.37 30.48 -0.02
N GLN A 516 -23.80 31.09 1.04
CA GLN A 516 -23.36 30.41 2.27
C GLN A 516 -24.41 29.48 2.96
N LYS A 517 -25.71 29.69 2.70
CA LYS A 517 -26.82 28.85 3.20
C LYS A 517 -28.00 28.84 2.23
N ALA A 518 -27.75 29.11 0.94
CA ALA A 518 -28.83 29.21 -0.04
C ALA A 518 -28.36 28.91 -1.46
N ILE A 519 -29.26 28.38 -2.28
CA ILE A 519 -29.04 28.21 -3.72
C ILE A 519 -29.99 29.12 -4.48
N SER A 520 -29.57 29.64 -5.63
CA SER A 520 -30.44 30.33 -6.57
C SER A 520 -30.81 29.40 -7.72
N ILE A 521 -32.09 29.29 -8.06
CA ILE A 521 -32.58 28.48 -9.18
C ILE A 521 -33.66 29.22 -9.98
N VAL A 522 -33.88 28.79 -11.21
CA VAL A 522 -35.07 29.14 -12.00
C VAL A 522 -35.90 27.86 -12.16
N PRO A 523 -36.94 27.67 -11.34
CA PRO A 523 -37.64 26.41 -11.32
C PRO A 523 -38.60 26.30 -12.51
N ASN A 524 -38.66 25.15 -13.17
CA ASN A 524 -39.62 24.88 -14.25
C ASN A 524 -41.05 24.60 -13.71
N LYS A 525 -41.18 24.38 -12.39
CA LYS A 525 -42.44 24.10 -11.68
C LYS A 525 -42.58 24.98 -10.45
N LYS A 526 -43.76 24.99 -9.85
CA LYS A 526 -44.03 25.67 -8.58
C LYS A 526 -43.25 25.00 -7.44
N ILE A 527 -42.55 25.81 -6.65
CA ILE A 527 -41.88 25.37 -5.41
C ILE A 527 -42.52 26.07 -4.22
N GLN A 528 -42.69 25.34 -3.12
CA GLN A 528 -43.29 25.83 -1.88
C GLN A 528 -42.33 25.67 -0.71
N LYS A 529 -42.32 26.64 0.19
CA LYS A 529 -41.56 26.58 1.44
C LYS A 529 -41.93 25.31 2.23
N GLY A 530 -40.91 24.64 2.76
CA GLY A 530 -41.04 23.38 3.48
C GLY A 530 -41.08 22.13 2.60
N CYS A 531 -40.98 22.25 1.27
CA CYS A 531 -40.82 21.07 0.42
C CYS A 531 -39.43 20.45 0.57
N LYS A 532 -39.33 19.16 0.29
CA LYS A 532 -38.04 18.47 0.17
C LYS A 532 -37.49 18.62 -1.24
N LEU A 533 -36.22 18.99 -1.32
CA LEU A 533 -35.46 19.07 -2.55
C LEU A 533 -34.27 18.12 -2.46
N ALA A 534 -33.80 17.65 -3.61
CA ALA A 534 -32.56 16.88 -3.72
C ALA A 534 -31.64 17.54 -4.75
N VAL A 535 -30.35 17.59 -4.45
CA VAL A 535 -29.31 18.05 -5.39
C VAL A 535 -28.40 16.88 -5.72
N GLU A 536 -28.09 16.71 -7.00
CA GLU A 536 -27.13 15.71 -7.46
C GLU A 536 -25.69 16.18 -7.17
N VAL A 537 -24.97 15.42 -6.34
CA VAL A 537 -23.59 15.71 -5.93
C VAL A 537 -22.68 14.55 -6.34
N GLY A 538 -22.07 14.69 -7.52
CA GLY A 538 -21.25 13.65 -8.10
C GLY A 538 -22.07 12.40 -8.40
N ASN A 539 -21.95 11.36 -7.57
CA ASN A 539 -22.63 10.07 -7.78
C ASN A 539 -23.81 9.85 -6.82
N THR A 540 -24.04 10.78 -5.91
CA THR A 540 -25.04 10.69 -4.85
C THR A 540 -26.01 11.86 -4.89
N PHE A 541 -27.10 11.78 -4.13
CA PHE A 541 -28.00 12.90 -3.89
C PHE A 541 -27.89 13.36 -2.44
N GLU A 542 -28.05 14.66 -2.24
CA GLU A 542 -28.23 15.26 -0.91
C GLU A 542 -29.64 15.85 -0.85
N GLU A 543 -30.46 15.34 0.06
CA GLU A 543 -31.81 15.85 0.32
C GLU A 543 -31.78 16.94 1.39
N PHE A 544 -32.58 17.99 1.22
CA PHE A 544 -32.78 19.03 2.21
C PHE A 544 -34.18 19.64 2.12
N THR A 545 -34.60 20.31 3.19
CA THR A 545 -35.87 21.03 3.25
C THR A 545 -35.65 22.49 2.84
N ALA A 546 -36.55 23.03 2.00
CA ALA A 546 -36.57 24.44 1.65
C ALA A 546 -37.09 25.30 2.82
N GLU A 547 -36.21 25.68 3.74
CA GLU A 547 -36.53 26.42 4.97
C GLU A 547 -36.98 27.86 4.72
N SER A 548 -36.49 28.48 3.65
CA SER A 548 -36.93 29.82 3.22
C SER A 548 -36.85 29.94 1.71
N ILE A 549 -37.72 30.77 1.14
CA ILE A 549 -37.69 31.07 -0.28
C ILE A 549 -37.79 32.59 -0.46
N GLN A 550 -36.90 33.15 -1.26
CA GLN A 550 -36.87 34.56 -1.60
C GLN A 550 -37.07 34.77 -3.10
N LYS A 551 -37.96 35.68 -3.46
CA LYS A 551 -38.11 36.19 -4.83
C LYS A 551 -37.95 37.71 -4.81
N ASP A 552 -37.07 38.23 -5.66
CA ASP A 552 -36.76 39.67 -5.75
C ASP A 552 -36.44 40.32 -4.38
N GLY A 553 -35.71 39.57 -3.52
CA GLY A 553 -35.31 40.02 -2.18
C GLY A 553 -36.42 40.03 -1.13
N LYS A 554 -37.58 39.43 -1.41
CA LYS A 554 -38.69 39.29 -0.46
C LYS A 554 -38.99 37.84 -0.16
N ASP A 555 -39.23 37.53 1.11
CA ASP A 555 -39.67 36.21 1.53
C ASP A 555 -41.05 35.90 0.96
N VAL A 556 -41.18 34.70 0.39
CA VAL A 556 -42.43 34.18 -0.17
C VAL A 556 -42.61 32.72 0.25
N ASP A 557 -43.86 32.30 0.43
CA ASP A 557 -44.15 30.88 0.72
C ASP A 557 -44.17 30.03 -0.55
N ILE A 558 -44.39 30.65 -1.72
CA ILE A 558 -44.56 29.98 -3.01
C ILE A 558 -43.85 30.78 -4.09
N VAL A 559 -43.10 30.08 -4.95
CA VAL A 559 -42.54 30.61 -6.19
C VAL A 559 -43.18 29.89 -7.38
N PRO A 560 -43.79 30.61 -8.34
CA PRO A 560 -44.32 30.02 -9.55
C PRO A 560 -43.18 29.59 -10.49
N ALA A 561 -43.49 28.71 -11.44
CA ALA A 561 -42.58 28.30 -12.50
C ALA A 561 -41.97 29.52 -13.24
N GLN A 562 -40.77 29.34 -13.77
CA GLN A 562 -40.01 30.30 -14.56
C GLN A 562 -39.67 31.61 -13.81
N SER A 563 -39.75 31.61 -12.48
CA SER A 563 -39.39 32.77 -11.65
C SER A 563 -38.13 32.49 -10.84
N LYS A 564 -37.06 33.25 -11.09
CA LYS A 564 -35.83 33.16 -10.31
C LYS A 564 -36.12 33.32 -8.81
N CYS A 565 -35.58 32.42 -8.00
CA CYS A 565 -35.68 32.47 -6.54
C CYS A 565 -34.41 31.99 -5.85
N GLY A 566 -34.21 32.48 -4.63
CA GLY A 566 -33.26 31.93 -3.68
C GLY A 566 -33.95 30.97 -2.73
N ILE A 567 -33.34 29.82 -2.45
CA ILE A 567 -33.84 28.78 -1.55
C ILE A 567 -32.83 28.62 -0.44
N GLY A 568 -33.21 28.98 0.78
CA GLY A 568 -32.40 28.78 1.98
C GLY A 568 -32.64 27.40 2.60
N TYR A 569 -31.57 26.78 3.09
CA TYR A 569 -31.59 25.46 3.72
C TYR A 569 -30.62 25.39 4.91
N GLU A 570 -30.79 24.38 5.77
CA GLU A 570 -29.89 24.13 6.90
C GLU A 570 -28.82 23.10 6.49
N GLY A 571 -27.56 23.54 6.35
CA GLY A 571 -26.46 22.69 5.92
C GLY A 571 -25.19 23.48 5.60
N ALA A 572 -24.09 22.77 5.29
CA ALA A 572 -22.84 23.36 4.82
C ALA A 572 -22.71 23.19 3.29
N ASP A 573 -22.40 24.26 2.57
CA ASP A 573 -22.44 24.31 1.09
C ASP A 573 -21.28 23.65 0.37
N GLU A 574 -20.29 23.10 1.09
CA GLU A 574 -19.03 22.66 0.49
C GLU A 574 -19.21 21.57 -0.58
N LYS A 575 -20.40 20.95 -0.64
CA LYS A 575 -20.74 19.88 -1.58
C LYS A 575 -21.40 20.34 -2.88
N PHE A 576 -22.15 21.45 -2.89
CA PHE A 576 -22.93 21.87 -4.06
C PHE A 576 -22.07 22.61 -5.08
N ARG A 577 -22.48 22.59 -6.35
CA ARG A 577 -21.81 23.27 -7.46
C ARG A 577 -22.83 23.98 -8.35
N GLU A 578 -22.45 25.13 -8.90
CA GLU A 578 -23.24 25.78 -9.95
C GLU A 578 -23.41 24.81 -11.14
N GLY A 579 -24.60 24.79 -11.73
CA GLY A 579 -25.01 23.85 -12.77
C GLY A 579 -25.48 22.48 -12.26
N ALA A 580 -25.46 22.20 -10.95
CA ALA A 580 -25.96 20.93 -10.44
C ALA A 580 -27.50 20.84 -10.58
N PRO A 581 -28.04 19.71 -11.06
CA PRO A 581 -29.48 19.48 -11.14
C PRO A 581 -30.14 19.44 -9.75
N VAL A 582 -31.34 20.02 -9.69
CA VAL A 582 -32.19 20.11 -8.51
C VAL A 582 -33.51 19.41 -8.79
N TYR A 583 -33.93 18.57 -7.85
CA TYR A 583 -35.13 17.77 -7.94
C TYR A 583 -36.08 18.10 -6.78
N LEU A 584 -37.37 18.12 -7.05
CA LEU A 584 -38.42 18.10 -6.04
C LEU A 584 -38.70 16.65 -5.64
N VAL A 585 -38.66 16.35 -4.35
CA VAL A 585 -38.95 15.01 -3.83
C VAL A 585 -40.45 14.91 -3.55
N SER A 586 -41.16 14.16 -4.39
CA SER A 586 -42.59 13.91 -4.25
C SER A 586 -42.87 12.85 -3.19
N ASN A 587 -43.87 13.09 -2.36
CA ASN A 587 -44.41 12.06 -1.46
C ASN A 587 -45.50 11.21 -2.12
N ASP A 588 -46.03 11.66 -3.27
CA ASP A 588 -47.10 10.99 -4.00
C ASP A 588 -46.51 10.14 -5.13
N ILE A 589 -46.19 8.89 -4.82
CA ILE A 589 -45.61 7.92 -5.77
C ILE A 589 -46.62 7.57 -6.88
N ALA A 590 -47.92 7.56 -6.58
CA ALA A 590 -48.98 7.11 -7.49
C ALA A 590 -49.26 8.07 -8.67
N SER A 591 -48.90 9.35 -8.56
CA SER A 591 -49.19 10.35 -9.60
C SER A 591 -48.11 10.40 -10.69
N ASN A 592 -46.85 10.15 -10.34
CA ASN A 592 -45.71 10.28 -11.26
C ASN A 592 -45.48 9.05 -12.15
N VAL A 593 -46.01 7.87 -11.78
CA VAL A 593 -45.89 6.64 -12.59
C VAL A 593 -46.73 6.73 -13.88
N ILE A 594 -47.80 7.54 -13.86
CA ILE A 594 -48.75 7.66 -14.98
C ILE A 594 -48.24 8.65 -16.05
N GLU A 595 -47.52 9.71 -15.69
CA GLU A 595 -47.01 10.70 -16.67
C GLU A 595 -45.83 10.18 -17.52
N THR A 596 -45.11 9.13 -17.09
CA THR A 596 -44.04 8.50 -17.90
C THR A 596 -44.52 7.47 -18.91
N GLN A 597 -45.84 7.25 -19.03
CA GLN A 597 -46.45 6.32 -19.99
C GLN A 597 -47.10 7.03 -21.22
N GLU A 598 -46.99 8.36 -21.35
CA GLU A 598 -47.45 9.12 -22.54
C GLU A 598 -46.32 9.54 -23.48
#